data_AF-A0A7K0YTU5-F1
#
_entry.id   AF-A0A7K0YTU5-F1
#
_cell.length_a   1.000
_cell.length_b   1.000
_cell.length_c   1.000
_cell.angle_alpha   90.00
_cell.angle_beta   90.00
_cell.angle_gamma   90.00
#
_symmetry.space_group_name_H-M   'P 1'
#
loop_
_entity.id
_entity.type
_entity.pdbx_description
1 polymer ?
#
loop_
_entity_poly.entity_id
_entity_poly.type
_entity_poly.pdbx_seq_one_letter_code
_entity_poly.pdbx_strand_id
1 'polypeptide(L)'
;MVEAFTHRLASSGLIARLDADQWRPGSWVLSIDDTPQSHLDMADPTSLHFEYIARMGHVIDAAFPVGESITALHLGAGALTIP
;
A
#
# COMPACT_ATOMS: atom_id res chain seq x y z
N MET A 1 -17.22 4.78 14.14
CA MET A 1 -16.48 3.72 13.44
C MET A 1 -16.39 4.15 11.99
N VAL A 2 -15.20 4.18 11.41
CA VAL A 2 -15.06 4.49 9.98
C VAL A 2 -15.53 3.25 9.23
N GLU A 3 -16.39 3.43 8.23
CA GLU A 3 -16.99 2.34 7.47
C GLU A 3 -15.94 1.66 6.60
N ALA A 4 -15.90 0.33 6.59
CA ALA A 4 -15.01 -0.42 5.72
C ALA A 4 -15.47 -0.30 4.26
N PHE A 5 -14.58 0.08 3.36
CA PHE A 5 -14.91 0.16 1.94
C PHE A 5 -14.72 -1.22 1.31
N THR A 6 -15.75 -1.72 0.63
CA THR A 6 -15.70 -3.02 -0.05
C THR A 6 -16.05 -2.84 -1.53
N HIS A 7 -15.25 -3.46 -2.41
CA HIS A 7 -15.45 -3.40 -3.85
C HIS A 7 -15.11 -4.74 -4.51
N ARG A 8 -15.98 -5.22 -5.40
CA ARG A 8 -15.69 -6.41 -6.21
C ARG A 8 -14.89 -6.01 -7.45
N LEU A 9 -13.68 -6.54 -7.60
CA LEU A 9 -12.82 -6.27 -8.73
C LEU A 9 -13.42 -6.85 -10.02
N ALA A 10 -13.60 -6.01 -11.04
CA ALA A 10 -14.26 -6.40 -12.28
C ALA A 10 -13.50 -7.48 -13.09
N SER A 11 -12.16 -7.48 -13.05
CA SER A 11 -11.33 -8.38 -13.84
C SER A 11 -11.22 -9.78 -13.25
N SER A 12 -11.17 -9.89 -11.92
CA SER A 12 -10.91 -11.15 -11.22
C SER A 12 -12.11 -11.67 -10.43
N GLY A 13 -13.10 -10.82 -10.14
CA GLY A 13 -14.22 -11.15 -9.27
C GLY A 13 -13.90 -11.16 -7.77
N LEU A 14 -12.63 -10.98 -7.38
CA LEU A 14 -12.18 -10.95 -5.99
C LEU A 14 -12.72 -9.71 -5.26
N ILE A 15 -12.79 -9.75 -3.93
CA ILE A 15 -13.22 -8.66 -3.07
C ILE A 15 -12.01 -7.85 -2.60
N ALA A 16 -11.94 -6.59 -3.01
CA ALA A 16 -11.08 -5.59 -2.39
C ALA A 16 -11.79 -5.00 -1.17
N ARG A 17 -11.07 -4.93 -0.04
CA ARG A 17 -11.55 -4.32 1.20
C ARG A 17 -10.50 -3.36 1.75
N LEU A 18 -10.94 -2.17 2.16
CA LEU A 18 -10.13 -1.19 2.85
C LEU A 18 -10.68 -1.02 4.28
N ASP A 19 -9.88 -1.41 5.26
CA ASP A 19 -10.22 -1.32 6.68
C ASP A 19 -9.31 -0.32 7.39
N ALA A 20 -9.86 0.45 8.32
CA ALA A 20 -9.04 1.28 9.19
C ALA A 20 -8.18 0.38 10.09
N ASP A 21 -6.89 0.73 10.22
CA ASP A 21 -5.99 0.02 11.12
C ASP A 21 -6.38 0.31 12.58
N GLN A 22 -6.68 -0.75 13.33
CA GLN A 22 -7.07 -0.65 14.73
C GLN A 22 -5.90 -0.25 15.66
N TRP A 23 -4.67 -0.42 15.22
CA TRP A 23 -3.45 -0.15 15.99
C TRP A 23 -2.83 1.19 15.66
N ARG A 24 -3.04 1.69 14.43
CA ARG A 24 -2.52 2.98 13.97
C ARG A 24 -3.65 3.88 13.45
N PRO A 25 -4.14 4.82 14.28
CA PRO A 25 -5.16 5.77 13.86
C PRO A 25 -4.75 6.52 12.58
N GLY A 26 -5.66 6.58 11.61
CA GLY A 26 -5.41 7.23 10.32
C GLY A 26 -4.68 6.36 9.30
N SER A 27 -4.26 5.15 9.68
CA SER A 27 -3.76 4.15 8.74
C SER A 27 -4.86 3.20 8.26
N TRP A 28 -4.62 2.54 7.13
CA TRP A 28 -5.56 1.65 6.47
C TRP A 28 -4.86 0.40 5.92
N VAL A 29 -5.57 -0.72 5.91
CA VAL A 29 -5.12 -1.96 5.27
C VAL A 29 -5.97 -2.23 4.03
N LEU A 30 -5.31 -2.41 2.89
CA LEU A 30 -5.95 -2.96 1.69
C LEU A 30 -5.80 -4.48 1.69
N SER A 31 -6.91 -5.20 1.65
CA SER A 31 -6.95 -6.65 1.48
C SER A 31 -7.68 -7.03 0.19
N ILE A 32 -7.24 -8.10 -0.47
CA ILE A 32 -7.92 -8.73 -1.60
C ILE A 32 -8.25 -10.17 -1.21
N ASP A 33 -9.53 -10.53 -1.19
CA ASP A 33 -10.04 -11.82 -0.67
C ASP A 33 -9.38 -12.21 0.65
N ASP A 34 -9.49 -11.30 1.62
CA ASP A 34 -8.96 -11.40 2.97
C ASP A 34 -7.42 -11.56 3.08
N THR A 35 -6.71 -11.49 1.96
CA THR A 35 -5.25 -11.47 1.94
C THR A 35 -4.77 -10.02 1.96
N PRO A 36 -4.07 -9.58 3.02
CA PRO A 36 -3.52 -8.23 3.08
C PRO A 36 -2.54 -8.01 1.92
N GLN A 37 -2.73 -6.92 1.18
CA GLN A 37 -1.89 -6.55 0.05
C GLN A 37 -1.00 -5.34 0.37
N SER A 38 -1.53 -4.39 1.15
CA SER A 38 -0.84 -3.13 1.45
C SER A 38 -1.36 -2.47 2.72
N HIS A 39 -0.57 -1.53 3.25
CA HIS A 39 -0.86 -0.72 4.42
C HIS A 39 -0.47 0.72 4.11
N LEU A 40 -1.35 1.65 4.40
CA LEU A 40 -1.20 3.06 4.10
C LEU A 40 -1.25 3.85 5.40
N ASP A 41 -0.28 4.72 5.63
CA ASP A 41 -0.33 5.73 6.68
C ASP A 41 -0.54 7.10 6.03
N MET A 42 -1.71 7.70 6.26
CA MET A 42 -2.06 8.99 5.64
C MET A 42 -1.28 10.17 6.24
N ALA A 43 -0.71 10.01 7.43
CA ALA A 43 0.10 11.05 8.08
C ALA A 43 1.59 10.94 7.69
N ASP A 44 2.05 9.74 7.36
CA ASP A 44 3.44 9.47 6.96
C ASP A 44 3.51 8.47 5.79
N PRO A 45 3.56 8.95 4.53
CA PRO A 45 3.65 8.07 3.37
C PRO A 45 4.97 7.29 3.29
N THR A 46 5.97 7.59 4.13
CA THR A 46 7.24 6.84 4.19
C THR A 46 7.17 5.62 5.12
N SER A 47 6.09 5.47 5.90
CA SER A 47 5.89 4.31 6.77
C SER A 47 5.45 3.07 5.99
N LEU A 48 6.41 2.24 5.60
CA LEU A 48 6.18 0.96 4.91
C LEU A 48 6.02 -0.19 5.92
N HIS A 49 4.78 -0.66 6.15
CA HIS A 49 4.51 -1.69 7.15
C HIS A 49 4.92 -3.10 6.71
N PHE A 50 4.67 -3.45 5.44
CA PHE A 50 5.01 -4.76 4.93
C PHE A 50 6.52 -4.85 4.68
N GLU A 51 7.14 -5.82 5.31
CA GLU A 51 8.60 -5.99 5.33
C GLU A 51 9.20 -6.07 3.93
N TYR A 52 8.53 -6.77 3.00
CA TYR A 52 8.97 -6.86 1.61
C TYR A 52 8.89 -5.52 0.86
N ILE A 53 7.91 -4.66 1.17
CA ILE A 53 7.78 -3.32 0.61
C ILE A 53 8.85 -2.41 1.20
N ALA A 54 9.09 -2.48 2.52
CA ALA A 54 10.17 -1.74 3.17
C ALA A 54 11.53 -2.08 2.54
N ARG A 55 11.82 -3.36 2.28
CA ARG A 55 13.04 -3.78 1.56
C ARG A 55 13.14 -3.16 0.16
N MET A 56 12.03 -3.11 -0.60
CA MET A 56 12.02 -2.44 -1.91
C MET A 56 12.29 -0.94 -1.78
N GLY A 57 11.71 -0.26 -0.78
CA GLY A 57 12.00 1.14 -0.48
C GLY A 57 13.49 1.39 -0.26
N HIS A 58 14.16 0.56 0.55
CA HIS A 58 15.61 0.67 0.76
C HIS A 58 16.43 0.49 -0.53
N VAL A 59 16.00 -0.42 -1.41
CA VAL A 59 16.67 -0.60 -2.72
C VAL A 59 16.48 0.63 -3.61
N ILE A 60 15.28 1.22 -3.62
CA ILE A 60 14.98 2.44 -4.37
C ILE A 60 15.85 3.60 -3.85
N ASP A 61 15.89 3.81 -2.53
CA ASP A 61 16.70 4.85 -1.89
C ASP A 61 18.19 4.71 -2.18
N ALA A 62 18.68 3.48 -2.33
CA ALA A 62 20.08 3.21 -2.68
C ALA A 62 20.37 3.40 -4.18
N ALA A 63 19.38 3.22 -5.05
CA ALA A 63 19.55 3.20 -6.50
C ALA A 63 19.34 4.58 -7.16
N PHE A 64 18.61 5.49 -6.50
CA PHE A 64 18.20 6.77 -7.09
C PHE A 64 18.56 7.97 -6.20
N PRO A 65 18.73 9.18 -6.78
CA PRO A 65 18.98 10.38 -5.99
C PRO A 65 17.81 10.73 -5.07
N VAL A 66 18.12 11.13 -3.83
CA VAL A 66 17.12 11.54 -2.84
C VAL A 66 16.36 12.77 -3.33
N GLY A 67 15.03 12.69 -3.28
CA GLY A 67 14.12 13.81 -3.61
C GLY A 67 13.90 14.04 -5.12
N GLU A 68 14.55 13.27 -5.98
CA GLU A 68 14.30 13.32 -7.42
C GLU A 68 13.16 12.36 -7.81
N SER A 69 12.32 12.79 -8.76
CA SER A 69 11.27 11.92 -9.29
C SER A 69 11.88 10.80 -10.13
N ILE A 70 11.41 9.57 -9.91
CA ILE A 70 11.78 8.43 -10.73
C ILE A 70 10.71 8.16 -11.79
N THR A 71 11.10 7.58 -12.92
CA THR A 71 10.15 7.00 -13.88
C THR A 71 10.06 5.50 -13.59
N ALA A 72 8.88 5.05 -13.16
CA ALA A 72 8.64 3.65 -12.79
C ALA A 72 7.48 3.05 -13.59
N LEU A 73 7.52 1.72 -13.76
CA LEU A 73 6.41 0.91 -14.25
C LEU A 73 6.03 -0.10 -13.16
N HIS A 74 4.86 0.06 -12.55
CA HIS A 74 4.33 -0.89 -11.60
C HIS A 74 3.56 -2.00 -12.31
N LEU A 75 4.11 -3.21 -12.33
CA LEU A 75 3.42 -4.41 -12.81
C LEU A 75 2.58 -5.01 -11.67
N GLY A 76 1.45 -4.34 -11.40
CA GLY A 76 0.75 -4.45 -10.13
C GLY A 76 1.43 -3.60 -9.05
N ALA A 77 0.69 -3.25 -8.00
CA ALA A 77 1.18 -2.59 -6.77
C ALA A 77 -0.06 -2.23 -5.93
N GLY A 78 -0.42 -3.09 -4.99
CA GLY A 78 -1.55 -2.83 -4.10
C GLY A 78 -1.38 -1.49 -3.38
N ALA A 79 -2.29 -0.55 -3.63
CA ALA A 79 -2.31 0.79 -3.04
C ALA A 79 -1.10 1.72 -3.33
N LEU A 80 -0.20 1.37 -4.25
CA LEU A 80 0.88 2.25 -4.74
C LEU A 80 1.71 2.91 -3.61
N THR A 81 2.13 2.13 -2.62
CA THR A 81 2.87 2.63 -1.45
C THR A 81 4.36 2.87 -1.69
N ILE A 82 4.85 2.57 -2.90
CA ILE A 82 6.20 2.88 -3.36
C ILE A 82 6.13 3.60 -4.72
N PRO A 83 7.11 4.49 -5.02
CA PRO A 83 7.11 5.31 -6.23
C PRO A 83 7.36 4.52 -7.52
#